data_AF-A0A2W6B8V1-F1
#
_entry.id   AF-A0A2W6B8V1-F1
#
_cell.length_a   1.000
_cell.length_b   1.000
_cell.length_c   1.000
_cell.angle_alpha   90.00
_cell.angle_beta   90.00
_cell.angle_gamma   90.00
#
_symmetry.space_group_name_H-M   'P 1'
#
loop_
_entity.id
_entity.type
_entity.pdbx_description
1 polymer ?
#
loop_
_entity_poly.entity_id
_entity_poly.type
_entity_poly.pdbx_seq_one_letter_code
_entity_poly.pdbx_strand_id
1 'polypeptide(L)'
;MATMLGTDYSQAQMSYDLRRLRLKGIIDRLEHSNSYLLTPDGLRIAVFYVKVHDRLHPLLADGPPAPPPVRQAFRTLERHVAGYVEQARMAA
;
A
#
# COMPACT_ATOMS: atom_id res chain seq x y z
N MET A 1 2.19 7.87 -20.02
CA MET A 1 2.58 6.62 -19.36
C MET A 1 1.74 6.43 -18.11
N ALA A 2 0.55 5.88 -18.27
CA ALA A 2 -0.35 5.49 -17.18
C ALA A 2 -1.05 4.20 -17.62
N THR A 3 -0.27 3.13 -17.77
CA THR A 3 -0.75 1.88 -18.39
C THR A 3 -0.66 0.69 -17.42
N MET A 4 -0.75 0.95 -16.10
CA MET A 4 -0.81 -0.12 -15.09
C MET A 4 -2.21 -0.37 -14.51
N LEU A 5 -3.24 0.39 -14.92
CA LEU A 5 -4.60 0.30 -14.36
C LEU A 5 -5.69 -0.08 -15.38
N GLY A 6 -5.32 -0.39 -16.63
CA GLY A 6 -6.27 -0.72 -17.70
C GLY A 6 -7.23 0.41 -18.11
N THR A 7 -7.07 1.61 -17.53
CA THR A 7 -7.87 2.82 -17.75
C THR A 7 -6.95 4.05 -17.72
N ASP A 8 -7.32 5.10 -18.45
CA ASP A 8 -6.54 6.34 -18.47
C ASP A 8 -6.61 7.04 -17.11
N TYR A 9 -5.45 7.20 -16.48
CA TYR A 9 -5.32 7.91 -15.20
C TYR A 9 -5.52 9.42 -15.42
N SER A 10 -6.66 9.93 -14.94
CA SER A 10 -7.09 11.31 -15.13
C SER A 10 -6.48 12.28 -14.11
N GLN A 11 -6.48 13.58 -14.44
CA GLN A 11 -6.03 14.63 -13.52
C GLN A 11 -6.90 14.73 -12.25
N ALA A 12 -8.19 14.40 -12.35
CA ALA A 12 -9.09 14.37 -11.20
C ALA A 12 -8.69 13.25 -10.22
N GLN A 13 -8.35 12.06 -10.73
CA GLN A 13 -7.82 10.95 -9.93
C GLN A 13 -6.49 11.33 -9.27
N MET A 14 -5.56 11.92 -10.03
CA MET A 14 -4.29 12.41 -9.49
C MET A 14 -4.48 13.40 -8.34
N SER A 15 -5.35 14.40 -8.53
CA SER A 15 -5.62 15.41 -7.51
C SER A 15 -6.23 14.78 -6.25
N TYR A 16 -7.12 13.80 -6.42
CA TYR A 16 -7.72 13.06 -5.33
C TYR A 16 -6.69 12.24 -4.55
N ASP A 17 -5.85 11.46 -5.24
CA ASP A 17 -4.83 10.62 -4.63
C ASP A 17 -3.78 11.44 -3.87
N LEU A 18 -3.27 12.52 -4.49
CA LEU A 18 -2.31 13.42 -3.84
C LEU A 18 -2.89 14.09 -2.60
N ARG A 19 -4.15 14.54 -2.66
CA ARG A 19 -4.84 15.08 -1.47
C ARG A 19 -4.92 14.02 -0.37
N ARG A 20 -5.29 12.79 -0.71
CA ARG A 20 -5.45 11.71 0.26
C ARG A 20 -4.12 11.31 0.91
N LEU A 21 -3.04 11.25 0.14
CA LEU A 21 -1.69 11.00 0.65
C LEU A 21 -1.22 12.10 1.59
N ARG A 22 -1.49 13.37 1.25
CA ARG A 22 -1.17 14.52 2.12
C ARG A 22 -1.95 14.48 3.43
N LEU A 23 -3.25 14.20 3.38
CA LEU A 23 -4.09 14.09 4.58
C LEU A 23 -3.65 12.95 5.52
N LYS A 24 -3.00 11.92 4.97
CA LYS A 24 -2.40 10.82 5.75
C LYS A 24 -0.97 11.12 6.24
N GLY A 25 -0.42 12.30 5.94
CA GLY A 25 0.95 12.67 6.31
C GLY A 25 2.04 11.88 5.57
N ILE A 26 1.72 11.24 4.44
CA ILE A 26 2.68 10.46 3.65
C ILE A 26 3.53 11.38 2.76
N ILE A 27 2.93 12.46 2.25
CA ILE A 27 3.61 13.45 1.42
C ILE A 27 3.31 14.87 1.90
N ASP A 28 4.25 15.77 1.65
CA ASP A 28 4.07 17.21 1.81
C ASP A 28 4.11 17.89 0.44
N ARG A 29 3.34 18.97 0.30
CA ARG A 29 3.35 19.81 -0.90
C ARG A 29 4.41 20.90 -0.75
N LEU A 30 5.24 21.08 -1.76
CA LEU A 30 6.15 22.22 -1.84
C LEU A 30 5.37 23.52 -2.08
N GLU A 31 5.70 24.55 -1.32
CA GLU A 31 5.05 25.85 -1.44
C GLU A 31 5.11 26.38 -2.88
N HIS A 32 4.02 27.04 -3.28
CA HIS A 32 3.88 27.67 -4.60
C HIS A 32 4.08 26.76 -5.83
N SER A 33 4.03 25.43 -5.67
CA SER A 33 4.18 24.49 -6.78
C SER A 33 3.18 23.34 -6.70
N ASN A 34 3.08 22.54 -7.76
CA ASN A 34 2.32 21.27 -7.75
C ASN A 34 3.24 20.07 -7.47
N SER A 35 4.38 20.31 -6.82
CA SER A 35 5.37 19.30 -6.49
C SER A 35 5.18 18.79 -5.07
N TYR A 36 5.43 17.50 -4.87
CA TYR A 36 5.22 16.80 -3.60
C TYR A 36 6.46 15.99 -3.24
N LEU A 37 6.78 15.94 -1.95
CA LEU A 37 7.89 15.15 -1.40
C LEU A 37 7.35 14.18 -0.34
N LEU A 38 8.03 13.04 -0.18
CA LEU A 38 7.72 12.11 0.91
C LEU A 38 8.13 12.73 2.25
N THR A 39 7.28 12.55 3.26
CA THR A 39 7.68 12.79 4.66
C THR A 39 8.62 11.67 5.13
N PRO A 40 9.35 11.83 6.24
CA PRO A 40 10.15 10.74 6.80
C PRO A 40 9.34 9.48 7.10
N ASP A 41 8.11 9.61 7.59
CA ASP A 41 7.20 8.49 7.83
C ASP A 41 6.63 7.93 6.54
N GLY A 42 6.26 8.81 5.60
CA GLY A 42 5.83 8.41 4.26
C GLY A 42 6.88 7.59 3.52
N LEU A 43 8.17 7.93 3.67
CA LEU A 43 9.27 7.15 3.11
C LEU A 43 9.34 5.74 3.73
N ARG A 44 9.21 5.63 5.06
CA ARG A 44 9.18 4.33 5.75
C ARG A 44 8.00 3.48 5.26
N ILE A 45 6.82 4.09 5.13
CA ILE A 45 5.61 3.43 4.62
C ILE A 45 5.79 2.97 3.18
N ALA A 46 6.31 3.84 2.30
CA ALA A 46 6.52 3.52 0.89
C ALA A 46 7.53 2.36 0.72
N VAL A 47 8.67 2.43 1.43
CA VAL A 47 9.67 1.37 1.39
C VAL A 47 9.13 0.06 1.97
N PHE A 48 8.39 0.11 3.07
CA PHE A 48 7.73 -1.06 3.64
C PHE A 48 6.76 -1.68 2.64
N TYR A 49 5.87 -0.87 2.05
CA TYR A 49 4.88 -1.33 1.10
C TYR A 49 5.53 -2.03 -0.10
N VAL A 50 6.54 -1.41 -0.73
CA VAL A 50 7.24 -2.02 -1.87
C VAL A 50 7.94 -3.31 -1.47
N LYS A 51 8.69 -3.30 -0.36
CA LYS A 51 9.44 -4.48 0.10
C LYS A 51 8.54 -5.67 0.48
N VAL A 52 7.36 -5.38 1.04
CA VAL A 52 6.36 -6.39 1.39
C VAL A 52 5.65 -6.87 0.14
N HIS A 53 5.20 -5.95 -0.72
CA HIS A 53 4.58 -6.27 -1.99
C HIS A 53 5.47 -7.22 -2.81
N ASP A 54 6.74 -6.89 -3.03
CA ASP A 54 7.64 -7.72 -3.84
C ASP A 54 7.89 -9.11 -3.25
N ARG A 55 7.89 -9.22 -1.92
CA ARG A 55 8.06 -10.51 -1.23
C ARG A 55 6.79 -11.35 -1.24
N LEU A 56 5.63 -10.72 -1.18
CA LEU A 56 4.33 -11.41 -1.11
C LEU A 56 3.72 -11.65 -2.49
N HIS A 57 4.06 -10.84 -3.50
CA HIS A 57 3.53 -10.96 -4.85
C HIS A 57 3.65 -12.39 -5.42
N PRO A 58 4.76 -13.14 -5.27
CA PRO A 58 4.83 -14.53 -5.71
C PRO A 58 3.88 -15.50 -4.98
N LEU A 59 3.46 -15.17 -3.76
CA LEU A 59 2.50 -15.97 -2.99
C LEU A 59 1.05 -15.64 -3.35
N LEU A 60 0.82 -14.46 -3.94
CA LEU A 60 -0.49 -13.91 -4.28
C LEU A 60 -0.80 -13.97 -5.78
N ALA A 61 0.21 -14.11 -6.63
CA ALA A 61 0.06 -14.19 -8.08
C ALA A 61 -0.50 -15.54 -8.53
N ASP A 62 -1.21 -15.55 -9.66
CA ASP A 62 -1.81 -16.74 -10.30
C ASP A 62 -0.80 -17.77 -10.87
N GLY A 63 0.48 -17.69 -10.46
CA GLY A 63 1.55 -18.62 -10.84
C GLY A 63 1.47 -19.97 -10.11
N PRO A 64 2.45 -20.88 -10.29
CA PRO A 64 2.43 -22.17 -9.60
C PRO A 64 2.34 -21.91 -8.09
N PRO A 65 1.27 -22.39 -7.43
CA PRO A 65 0.90 -21.90 -6.12
C PRO A 65 1.99 -22.30 -5.15
N ALA A 66 2.48 -21.34 -4.36
CA ALA A 66 3.50 -21.56 -3.33
C ALA A 66 3.23 -22.85 -2.56
N PRO A 67 4.23 -23.65 -2.15
CA PRO A 67 4.00 -24.97 -1.55
C PRO A 67 2.92 -24.95 -0.45
N PRO A 68 2.07 -25.99 -0.32
CA PRO A 68 0.95 -25.99 0.64
C PRO A 68 1.29 -25.52 2.06
N PRO A 69 2.46 -25.86 2.66
CA PRO A 69 2.85 -25.36 3.97
C PRO A 69 2.98 -23.83 4.04
N VAL A 70 3.52 -23.21 2.98
CA VAL A 70 3.71 -21.75 2.90
C VAL A 70 2.35 -21.05 2.83
N ARG A 71 1.42 -21.56 2.03
CA ARG A 71 0.06 -21.00 1.93
C ARG A 71 -0.69 -21.11 3.25
N GLN A 72 -0.56 -22.23 3.95
CA GLN A 72 -1.23 -22.43 5.25
C GLN A 72 -0.65 -21.50 6.34
N ALA A 73 0.67 -21.33 6.37
CA ALA A 73 1.33 -20.37 7.25
C ALA A 73 0.86 -18.95 6.95
N PHE A 74 0.79 -18.57 5.67
CA PHE A 74 0.31 -17.26 5.24
C PHE A 74 -1.15 -16.99 5.66
N ARG A 75 -2.08 -17.93 5.39
CA ARG A 75 -3.48 -17.80 5.86
C ARG A 75 -3.61 -17.69 7.37
N THR A 76 -2.71 -18.34 8.12
CA THR A 76 -2.70 -18.24 9.58
C THR A 76 -2.25 -16.85 10.03
N LEU A 77 -1.19 -16.32 9.41
CA LEU A 77 -0.74 -14.95 9.64
C LEU A 77 -1.84 -13.94 9.31
N GLU A 78 -2.49 -14.05 8.15
CA GLU A 78 -3.58 -13.15 7.72
C GLU A 78 -4.71 -13.09 8.75
N ARG A 79 -5.15 -14.25 9.28
CA ARG A 79 -6.19 -14.31 10.31
C ARG A 79 -5.78 -13.57 11.59
N HIS A 80 -4.55 -13.75 12.05
CA HIS A 80 -4.08 -13.09 13.28
C HIS A 80 -3.90 -11.58 13.10
N VAL A 81 -3.35 -11.15 11.96
CA VAL A 81 -3.22 -9.73 11.63
C VAL A 81 -4.59 -9.05 11.54
N ALA A 82 -5.55 -9.68 10.86
CA ALA A 82 -6.91 -9.17 10.77
C ALA A 82 -7.54 -9.02 12.17
N GLY A 83 -7.43 -10.05 13.01
CA GLY A 83 -7.93 -9.99 14.39
C GLY A 83 -7.31 -8.85 15.21
N TYR A 84 -5.99 -8.64 15.11
CA TYR A 84 -5.29 -7.58 15.82
C TYR A 84 -5.73 -6.18 15.35
N VAL A 85 -5.87 -5.97 14.04
CA VAL A 85 -6.31 -4.68 13.47
C VAL A 85 -7.73 -4.34 13.91
N GLU A 86 -8.65 -5.30 13.91
CA GLU A 86 -10.02 -5.08 14.36
C GLU A 86 -10.08 -4.76 15.86
N GLN A 87 -9.27 -5.44 16.69
CA GLN A 87 -9.15 -5.11 18.11
C GLN A 87 -8.59 -3.69 18.34
N ALA A 88 -7.55 -3.31 17.61
CA ALA A 88 -6.95 -1.98 17.71
C ALA A 88 -7.93 -0.87 17.28
N ARG A 89 -8.80 -1.13 16.29
CA ARG A 89 -9.84 -0.19 15.86
C ARG A 89 -10.98 -0.05 16.87
N MET A 90 -11.35 -1.12 17.57
CA MET A 90 -12.38 -1.05 18.62
C MET A 90 -11.90 -0.32 19.88
N ALA A 91 -10.59 -0.21 20.09
CA ALA A 91 -9.99 0.46 21.25
C ALA A 91 -9.68 1.95 21.04
N ALA A 92 -9.93 2.49 19.84
CA ALA A 92 -9.67 3.89 19.45
C ALA A 92 -10.98 4.67 19.31
#